data_AF-A0A919HW16-F1
#
_entry.id   AF-A0A919HW16-F1
#
_cell.length_a   1.000
_cell.length_b   1.000
_cell.length_c   1.000
_cell.angle_alpha   90.00
_cell.angle_beta   90.00
_cell.angle_gamma   90.00
#
_symmetry.space_group_name_H-M   'P 1'
#
loop_
_entity.id
_entity.type
_entity.pdbx_description
1 polymer ?
#
loop_
_entity_poly.entity_id
_entity_poly.type
_entity_poly.pdbx_seq_one_letter_code
_entity_poly.pdbx_strand_id
1 'polypeptide(L)'
;MRRAGCQLHEVGTTNRTHAKDYRQAVNDNTALLMKVHTSNYSIEGFTKAVDEAELAAIGRELDVPVVADPAAGRWWISVSMACQRSRCRRR
;
A
#
# COMPACT_ATOMS: atom_id res chain seq x y z
N MET A 1 -11.55 -2.77 5.26
CA MET A 1 -11.01 -1.62 6.02
C MET A 1 -12.04 -0.89 6.89
N ARG A 2 -13.24 -0.51 6.41
CA ARG A 2 -14.28 0.12 7.26
C ARG A 2 -14.62 -0.65 8.55
N ARG A 3 -14.73 -1.98 8.48
CA ARG A 3 -14.98 -2.84 9.67
C ARG A 3 -13.80 -2.89 10.66
N ALA A 4 -12.58 -2.64 10.19
CA ALA A 4 -11.38 -2.59 11.02
C ALA A 4 -11.21 -1.22 11.72
N GLY A 5 -12.10 -0.24 11.47
CA GLY A 5 -11.92 1.12 11.97
C GLY A 5 -10.77 1.88 11.30
N CYS A 6 -10.21 1.34 10.22
CA CYS A 6 -9.19 1.99 9.41
C CYS A 6 -9.83 2.92 8.39
N GLN A 7 -9.34 4.17 8.33
CA GLN A 7 -9.55 5.01 7.16
C GLN A 7 -8.51 4.68 6.10
N LEU A 8 -8.97 4.46 4.88
CA LEU A 8 -8.15 4.06 3.76
C LEU A 8 -7.76 5.29 2.97
N HIS A 9 -6.46 5.50 2.79
CA HIS A 9 -5.94 6.54 1.92
C HIS A 9 -5.31 5.87 0.70
N GLU A 10 -5.92 6.08 -0.45
CA GLU A 10 -5.48 5.53 -1.73
C GLU A 10 -4.27 6.31 -2.23
N VAL A 11 -3.27 5.60 -2.74
CA VAL A 11 -1.98 6.17 -3.13
C VAL A 11 -1.69 5.87 -4.60
N GLY A 12 -1.30 6.91 -5.34
CA GLY A 12 -1.00 6.82 -6.76
C GLY A 12 -2.26 6.84 -7.63
N THR A 13 -2.20 6.14 -8.75
CA THR A 13 -3.32 6.00 -9.70
C THR A 13 -3.61 4.53 -9.95
N THR A 14 -4.73 4.22 -10.60
CA THR A 14 -5.17 2.85 -10.91
C THR A 14 -4.07 1.98 -11.53
N ASN A 15 -3.26 2.57 -12.43
CA ASN A 15 -2.33 1.82 -13.27
C ASN A 15 -0.86 2.17 -12.96
N ARG A 16 -0.60 3.26 -12.22
CA ARG A 16 0.75 3.76 -11.95
C ARG A 16 0.85 4.25 -10.51
N THR A 17 1.75 3.63 -9.76
CA THR A 17 2.11 4.03 -8.40
C THR A 17 3.63 4.14 -8.30
N HIS A 18 4.09 5.22 -7.71
CA HIS A 18 5.51 5.51 -7.48
C HIS A 18 5.83 5.54 -5.99
N ALA A 19 7.08 5.29 -5.63
CA ALA A 19 7.57 5.41 -4.26
C ALA A 19 7.37 6.81 -3.66
N LYS A 20 7.41 7.87 -4.49
CA LYS A 20 7.12 9.23 -4.04
C LYS A 20 5.68 9.38 -3.53
N ASP A 21 4.74 8.66 -4.13
CA ASP A 21 3.32 8.77 -3.79
C ASP A 21 3.11 8.20 -2.38
N TYR A 22 3.80 7.12 -2.04
CA TYR A 22 3.83 6.58 -0.69
C TYR A 22 4.43 7.56 0.32
N ARG A 23 5.58 8.17 0.00
CA ARG A 23 6.20 9.15 0.89
C ARG A 23 5.31 10.36 1.14
N GLN A 24 4.58 10.83 0.12
CA GLN A 24 3.64 11.95 0.24
C GLN A 24 2.37 11.58 1.02
N ALA A 25 1.95 10.32 0.98
CA ALA A 25 0.77 9.84 1.67
C ALA A 25 1.01 9.53 3.16
N VAL A 26 2.26 9.33 3.58
CA VAL A 26 2.60 9.08 4.98
C VAL A 26 2.56 10.39 5.77
N ASN A 27 1.85 10.36 6.90
CA ASN A 27 1.80 11.43 7.89
C ASN A 27 1.69 10.83 9.30
N ASP A 28 1.62 11.67 10.34
CA ASP A 28 1.54 11.24 11.74
C ASP A 28 0.34 10.32 12.05
N ASN A 29 -0.71 10.38 11.22
CA ASN A 29 -1.86 9.50 11.35
C ASN A 29 -1.67 8.17 10.61
N THR A 30 -0.59 7.93 9.87
CA THR A 30 -0.41 6.68 9.14
C THR A 30 -0.07 5.53 10.10
N ALA A 31 -0.88 4.49 10.07
CA ALA A 31 -0.74 3.30 10.92
C ALA A 31 -0.03 2.14 10.20
N LEU A 32 -0.23 2.03 8.89
CA LEU A 32 0.19 0.88 8.09
C LEU A 32 0.26 1.28 6.61
N LEU A 33 1.32 0.84 5.94
CA LEU A 33 1.38 0.78 4.47
C LEU A 33 1.00 -0.62 4.00
N MET A 34 0.13 -0.70 3.02
CA MET A 34 -0.36 -1.97 2.49
C MET A 34 -0.19 -2.05 0.98
N LYS A 35 0.28 -3.20 0.52
CA LYS A 35 0.35 -3.60 -0.88
C LYS A 35 -0.53 -4.82 -1.09
N VAL A 36 -1.56 -4.70 -1.90
CA VAL A 36 -2.54 -5.78 -2.16
C VAL A 36 -2.42 -6.24 -3.60
N HIS A 37 -2.32 -7.55 -3.80
CA HIS A 37 -2.28 -8.15 -5.14
C HIS A 37 -3.68 -8.22 -5.77
N THR A 38 -3.78 -7.90 -7.07
CA THR A 38 -5.01 -8.04 -7.85
C THR A 38 -5.17 -9.48 -8.33
N SER A 39 -5.81 -10.33 -7.53
CA SER A 39 -5.96 -11.77 -7.83
C SER A 39 -6.99 -12.11 -8.91
N ASN A 40 -7.92 -11.20 -9.19
CA ASN A 40 -9.10 -11.45 -10.03
C ASN A 40 -9.14 -10.62 -11.32
N TYR A 41 -8.13 -9.77 -11.58
CA TYR A 41 -7.98 -9.04 -12.83
C TYR A 41 -6.51 -8.66 -13.08
N SER A 42 -6.15 -8.47 -14.35
CA SER A 42 -4.89 -7.88 -14.78
C SER A 42 -5.14 -6.52 -15.42
N ILE A 43 -4.27 -5.56 -15.14
CA ILE A 43 -4.24 -4.29 -15.86
C ILE A 43 -3.16 -4.42 -16.93
N GLU A 44 -3.54 -4.28 -18.19
CA GLU A 44 -2.63 -4.34 -19.33
C GLU A 44 -2.31 -2.93 -19.85
N GLY A 45 -1.13 -2.77 -20.47
CA GLY A 45 -0.66 -1.50 -21.02
C GLY A 45 0.38 -0.79 -20.14
N PHE A 46 0.27 0.54 -20.00
CA PHE A 46 1.29 1.35 -19.33
C PHE A 46 1.16 1.33 -17.81
N THR A 47 1.82 0.36 -17.19
CA THR A 47 1.70 0.09 -15.77
C THR A 47 2.99 0.33 -15.01
N LYS A 48 2.89 0.83 -13.78
CA LYS A 48 4.04 0.99 -12.88
C LYS A 48 3.64 0.67 -11.44
N ALA A 49 4.38 -0.21 -10.79
CA ALA A 49 4.17 -0.57 -9.40
C ALA A 49 5.48 -0.43 -8.62
N VAL A 50 5.36 -0.20 -7.32
CA VAL A 50 6.50 -0.14 -6.40
C VAL A 50 6.85 -1.56 -5.97
N ASP A 51 8.14 -1.89 -5.99
CA ASP A 51 8.61 -3.20 -5.55
C ASP A 51 8.39 -3.40 -4.04
N GLU A 52 8.26 -4.65 -3.60
CA GLU A 52 8.11 -4.97 -2.17
C GLU A 52 9.33 -4.53 -1.36
N ALA A 53 10.54 -4.72 -1.91
CA ALA A 53 11.78 -4.28 -1.28
C ALA A 53 11.84 -2.75 -1.12
N GLU A 54 11.41 -2.01 -2.14
CA GLU A 54 11.34 -0.55 -2.11
C GLU A 54 10.30 -0.07 -1.10
N LEU A 55 9.13 -0.71 -1.05
CA LEU A 55 8.09 -0.39 -0.07
C LEU A 55 8.54 -0.69 1.37
N ALA A 56 9.23 -1.80 1.59
CA ALA A 56 9.81 -2.15 2.88
C ALA A 56 10.89 -1.15 3.33
N ALA A 57 11.69 -0.63 2.38
CA ALA A 57 12.66 0.42 2.67
C ALA A 57 11.95 1.72 3.11
N ILE A 58 10.89 2.13 2.41
CA ILE A 58 10.08 3.31 2.79
C ILE A 58 9.45 3.13 4.17
N GLY A 59 8.91 1.94 4.46
CA GLY A 59 8.34 1.64 5.77
C GLY A 59 9.36 1.74 6.90
N ARG A 60 10.58 1.24 6.69
CA ARG A 60 11.68 1.38 7.66
C ARG A 60 12.15 2.83 7.81
N GLU A 61 12.25 3.57 6.71
CA GLU A 61 12.64 4.99 6.69
C GLU A 61 11.66 5.85 7.50
N LEU A 62 10.36 5.54 7.40
CA LEU A 62 9.28 6.33 8.00
C LEU A 62 8.72 5.75 9.30
N ASP A 63 9.33 4.68 9.83
CA ASP A 63 8.85 3.92 11.00
C ASP A 63 7.37 3.48 10.91
N VAL A 64 6.95 3.09 9.70
CA VAL A 64 5.60 2.60 9.43
C VAL A 64 5.63 1.11 9.05
N PRO A 65 4.84 0.25 9.72
CA PRO A 65 4.71 -1.15 9.34
C PRO A 65 4.23 -1.31 7.89
N VAL A 66 4.78 -2.31 7.19
CA VAL A 66 4.40 -2.66 5.82
C VAL A 66 3.78 -4.04 5.81
N VAL A 67 2.61 -4.17 5.20
CA VAL A 67 1.95 -5.46 4.94
C VAL A 67 1.82 -5.64 3.44
N ALA A 68 2.43 -6.70 2.92
CA ALA A 68 2.19 -7.19 1.57
C ALA A 68 1.26 -8.39 1.66
N ASP A 69 0.18 -8.40 0.87
CA ASP A 69 -0.65 -9.59 0.67
C ASP A 69 0.03 -10.47 -0.38
N PRO A 70 0.62 -11.62 0.00
CA PRO A 70 1.44 -12.40 -0.91
C PRO A 70 0.57 -13.03 -2.00
N ALA A 71 0.88 -12.70 -3.23
CA ALA A 71 0.36 -13.41 -4.39
C ALA A 71 1.13 -14.72 -4.60
N ALA A 72 0.44 -15.76 -5.05
CA ALA A 72 1.08 -16.96 -5.58
C ALA A 72 1.80 -16.65 -6.91
N GLY A 73 3.02 -16.09 -6.81
CA GLY A 73 4.05 -16.12 -7.86
C GLY A 73 3.88 -15.19 -9.05
N ARG A 74 3.21 -14.03 -8.92
CA ARG A 74 2.84 -13.22 -10.09
C ARG A 74 3.05 -11.71 -9.87
N TRP A 75 3.98 -11.15 -10.65
CA TRP A 75 4.44 -9.76 -10.69
C TRP A 75 3.41 -8.82 -11.36
N TRP A 76 2.24 -8.63 -10.77
CA TRP A 76 1.22 -7.75 -11.37
C TRP A 76 0.62 -6.81 -10.33
N ILE A 77 0.19 -5.66 -10.87
CA ILE A 77 0.01 -4.36 -10.24
C ILE A 77 -0.71 -4.42 -8.90
N SER A 78 -0.24 -3.62 -7.95
CA SER A 78 -0.70 -3.68 -6.57
C SER A 78 -1.49 -2.44 -6.19
N VAL A 79 -2.63 -2.67 -5.53
CA VAL A 79 -3.39 -1.58 -4.92
C VAL A 79 -2.67 -1.15 -3.66
N SER A 80 -2.37 0.14 -3.61
CA SER A 80 -1.46 0.75 -2.65
C SER A 80 -2.25 1.65 -1.71
N MET A 81 -2.20 1.34 -0.42
CA MET A 81 -3.10 1.94 0.56
C MET A 81 -2.37 2.24 1.87
N ALA A 82 -2.67 3.38 2.47
CA ALA A 82 -2.31 3.67 3.85
C ALA A 82 -3.54 3.56 4.76
N CYS A 83 -3.48 2.76 5.83
CA CYS A 83 -4.50 2.81 6.89
C CYS A 83 -4.11 3.90 7.89
N GLN A 84 -5.03 4.81 8.21
CA GLN A 84 -4.83 5.85 9.22
C GLN A 84 -5.32 5.41 10.61
N ARG A 85 -4.60 5.83 11.67
CA ARG A 85 -4.72 5.44 13.08
C ARG A 85 -6.03 5.82 13.76
N SER A 86 -6.87 6.65 13.14
CA SER A 86 -7.98 7.34 13.82
C SER A 86 -8.90 6.42 14.65
N ARG A 87 -9.04 5.12 14.32
CA ARG A 87 -9.63 4.09 15.20
C ARG A 87 -9.01 2.69 15.08
N CYS A 88 -7.78 2.56 14.58
CA CYS A 88 -7.14 1.24 14.45
C CYS A 88 -6.74 0.73 15.85
N ARG A 89 -7.66 0.03 16.53
CA ARG A 89 -7.38 -0.62 17.80
C ARG A 89 -6.31 -1.69 17.54
N ARG A 90 -5.09 -1.46 18.02
CA ARG A 90 -4.13 -2.54 18.30
C ARG A 90 -4.84 -3.48 19.29
N ARG A 91 -5.41 -4.56 18.77
CA ARG A 91 -5.73 -5.74 19.56
C ARG A 91 -4.58 -6.71 19.40
#